data_AF-A0A850SHQ5-F1
#
_entry.id   AF-A0A850SHQ5-F1
#
_cell.length_a   1.000
_cell.length_b   1.000
_cell.length_c   1.000
_cell.angle_alpha   90.00
_cell.angle_beta   90.00
_cell.angle_gamma   90.00
#
_symmetry.space_group_name_H-M   'P 1'
#
loop_
_entity.id
_entity.type
_entity.pdbx_description
1 polymer ?
#
loop_
_entity_poly.entity_id
_entity_poly.type
_entity_poly.pdbx_seq_one_letter_code
_entity_poly.pdbx_strand_id
1 'polypeptide(L)' 'MAGKVEEERVLLTLTNIRYLVEGLDALLMMDLDGEKRAKVIRLRDELVSQLNSIFNDYS' A
#
# COMPACT_ATOMS: atom_id res chain seq x y z
N MET A 1 12.41 -22.29 13.00
CA MET A 1 11.73 -21.16 13.67
C MET A 1 11.88 -19.83 12.93
N ALA A 2 13.01 -19.56 12.24
CA ALA A 2 13.21 -18.31 11.50
C ALA A 2 12.19 -18.05 10.35
N GLY A 3 11.89 -19.06 9.52
CA GLY A 3 11.02 -18.88 8.36
C GLY A 3 9.56 -18.46 8.65
N LYS A 4 8.99 -18.87 9.80
CA LYS A 4 7.62 -18.47 10.18
C LYS A 4 7.50 -16.98 10.55
N VAL A 5 8.54 -16.41 11.15
CA VAL A 5 8.55 -15.00 11.58
C VAL A 5 8.67 -14.08 10.37
N GLU A 6 9.43 -14.50 9.36
CA GLU A 6 9.60 -13.76 8.11
C GLU A 6 8.28 -13.73 7.30
N GLU A 7 7.61 -14.87 7.18
CA GLU A 7 6.31 -15.00 6.52
C GLU A 7 5.22 -14.17 7.20
N GLU A 8 5.18 -14.17 8.54
CA GLU A 8 4.25 -13.34 9.32
C GLU A 8 4.51 -11.84 9.13
N ARG A 9 5.79 -11.41 9.08
CA ARG A 9 6.14 -10.01 8.80
C ARG A 9 5.71 -9.58 7.40
N VAL A 10 5.82 -10.45 6.42
CA VAL A 10 5.38 -10.19 5.04
C VAL A 10 3.86 -10.05 4.98
N LEU A 11 3.13 -10.97 5.60
CA LEU A 11 1.67 -10.89 5.68
C LEU A 11 1.19 -9.61 6.38
N LEU A 12 1.85 -9.20 7.47
CA LEU A 12 1.57 -7.93 8.15
C LEU A 12 1.90 -6.73 7.26
N THR A 13 3.00 -6.79 6.51
CA THR A 13 3.41 -5.72 5.57
C THR A 13 2.38 -5.57 4.45
N LEU A 14 1.94 -6.67 3.82
CA LEU A 14 0.91 -6.66 2.79
C LEU A 14 -0.41 -6.08 3.31
N THR A 15 -0.84 -6.53 4.50
CA THR A 15 -2.08 -6.07 5.13
C THR A 15 -2.03 -4.58 5.45
N ASN A 16 -0.92 -4.09 6.00
CA ASN A 16 -0.73 -2.68 6.32
C ASN A 16 -0.74 -1.81 5.06
N ILE A 17 -0.04 -2.22 3.99
CA ILE A 17 -0.04 -1.44 2.74
C ILE A 17 -1.45 -1.41 2.14
N ARG A 18 -2.21 -2.51 2.21
CA ARG A 18 -3.59 -2.52 1.71
C ARG A 18 -4.50 -1.54 2.45
N TYR A 19 -4.43 -1.50 3.79
CA TYR A 19 -5.19 -0.52 4.58
C TYR A 19 -4.80 0.93 4.25
N LEU A 20 -3.53 1.19 3.99
CA LEU A 20 -3.08 2.52 3.57
C LEU A 20 -3.65 2.90 2.20
N VAL A 21 -3.63 1.98 1.22
CA VAL A 21 -4.23 2.20 -0.10
C VAL A 21 -5.73 2.50 0.01
N GLU A 22 -6.48 1.70 0.79
CA GLU A 22 -7.90 1.93 1.05
C GLU A 22 -8.18 3.30 1.69
N GLY A 23 -7.33 3.73 2.63
CA GLY A 23 -7.41 5.06 3.24
C GLY A 23 -7.14 6.20 2.24
N LEU A 24 -6.22 6.01 1.30
CA LEU A 24 -5.95 6.99 0.25
C LEU A 24 -7.09 7.05 -0.77
N ASP A 25 -7.69 5.93 -1.12
CA ASP A 25 -8.90 5.91 -1.97
C ASP A 25 -10.07 6.61 -1.30
N ALA A 26 -10.26 6.42 0.02
CA ALA A 26 -11.25 7.17 0.79
C ALA A 26 -10.97 8.68 0.79
N LEU A 27 -9.70 9.07 0.92
CA LEU A 27 -9.29 10.47 0.88
C LEU A 27 -9.55 11.12 -0.50
N LEU A 28 -9.43 10.36 -1.60
CA LEU A 28 -9.72 10.84 -2.95
C LEU A 28 -11.22 11.09 -3.21
N MET A 29 -12.10 10.48 -2.43
CA MET A 29 -13.54 10.75 -2.45
C MET A 29 -13.90 12.08 -1.79
N MET A 30 -12.99 12.71 -1.06
CA MET A 30 -13.18 14.02 -0.44
C MET A 30 -12.88 15.16 -1.41
N ASP A 31 -13.31 16.37 -1.04
CA ASP A 31 -12.98 17.60 -1.77
C ASP A 31 -11.54 18.03 -1.46
N LEU A 32 -10.61 17.57 -2.29
CA LEU A 32 -9.20 17.92 -2.23
C LEU A 32 -8.87 18.92 -3.33
N ASP A 33 -8.07 19.93 -2.99
CA ASP A 33 -7.44 20.78 -4.00
C ASP A 33 -6.53 19.95 -4.94
N GLY A 34 -6.27 20.50 -6.13
CA GLY A 34 -5.57 19.77 -7.20
C GLY A 34 -4.17 19.31 -6.80
N GLU A 35 -3.46 20.05 -5.96
CA GLU A 35 -2.13 19.68 -5.49
C GLU A 35 -2.21 18.52 -4.48
N LYS A 36 -3.10 18.60 -3.50
CA LYS A 36 -3.33 17.51 -2.54
C LYS A 36 -3.81 16.24 -3.24
N ARG A 37 -4.76 16.36 -4.17
CA ARG A 37 -5.23 15.21 -4.96
C ARG A 37 -4.10 14.56 -5.73
N ALA A 38 -3.21 15.33 -6.38
CA ALA A 38 -2.06 14.79 -7.09
C ALA A 38 -1.09 14.03 -6.16
N LYS A 39 -0.83 14.55 -4.96
CA LYS A 39 0.02 13.88 -3.95
C LYS A 39 -0.60 12.57 -3.47
N VAL A 40 -1.91 12.55 -3.22
CA VAL A 40 -2.63 11.35 -2.77
C VAL A 40 -2.62 10.26 -3.84
N ILE A 41 -2.88 10.64 -5.10
CA ILE A 41 -2.79 9.71 -6.25
C ILE A 41 -1.39 9.10 -6.34
N ARG A 42 -0.35 9.95 -6.31
CA ARG A 42 1.03 9.49 -6.42
C ARG A 42 1.41 8.51 -5.30
N LEU A 43 1.06 8.83 -4.06
CA LEU A 43 1.36 7.97 -2.92
C LEU A 43 0.62 6.63 -3.01
N ARG A 44 -0.65 6.65 -3.43
CA ARG A 44 -1.43 5.42 -3.65
C ARG A 44 -0.77 4.55 -4.72
N ASP A 45 -0.37 5.14 -5.83
CA ASP A 45 0.26 4.40 -6.94
C ASP A 45 1.63 3.81 -6.53
N GLU A 46 2.42 4.54 -5.73
CA GLU A 46 3.67 4.06 -5.15
C GLU A 46 3.44 2.86 -4.21
N LEU A 47 2.40 2.90 -3.37
CA LEU A 47 2.04 1.80 -2.47
C LEU A 47 1.51 0.56 -3.22
N VAL A 48 0.71 0.74 -4.26
CA VAL A 48 0.25 -0.36 -5.13
C VAL A 48 1.44 -1.01 -5.84
N SER A 49 2.41 -0.21 -6.30
CA SER A 49 3.65 -0.74 -6.89
C SER A 49 4.46 -1.57 -5.89
N GLN A 50 4.57 -1.11 -4.63
CA GLN A 50 5.21 -1.90 -3.58
C GLN A 50 4.50 -3.22 -3.30
N LEU A 51 3.16 -3.24 -3.26
CA LEU A 51 2.39 -4.49 -3.14
C LEU A 51 2.75 -5.46 -4.26
N ASN A 52 2.75 -4.98 -5.51
CA ASN A 52 3.06 -5.83 -6.67
C ASN A 52 4.50 -6.36 -6.63
N SER A 53 5.47 -5.56 -6.17
CA SER A 53 6.85 -6.01 -5.96
C SER A 53 6.93 -7.12 -4.93
N ILE A 54 6.27 -6.96 -3.77
CA ILE A 54 6.24 -7.99 -2.73
C ILE A 54 5.56 -9.26 -3.25
N PHE A 55 4.51 -9.19 -4.08
CA PHE A 55 3.93 -10.40 -4.67
C PHE A 55 4.87 -11.10 -5.67
N ASN A 56 5.58 -10.33 -6.49
CA ASN A 56 6.52 -10.88 -7.47
C ASN A 56 7.76 -11.51 -6.83
N ASP A 57 8.25 -10.95 -5.73
CA ASP A 57 9.42 -11.48 -5.01
C ASP A 57 9.14 -12.85 -4.34
N TYR A 58 7.87 -13.24 -4.23
CA TYR A 58 7.41 -14.49 -3.59
C TYR A 58 6.74 -15.47 -4.58
N SER A 59 6.70 -15.17 -5.89
CA SER A 59 6.20 -16.07 -6.95
C SER A 59 7.32 -16.87 -7.60
#